data_AF-A0A969VTH9-F1
#
_entry.id   AF-A0A969VTH9-F1
#
_cell.length_a   1.000
_cell.length_b   1.000
_cell.length_c   1.000
_cell.angle_alpha   90.00
_cell.angle_beta   90.00
_cell.angle_gamma   90.00
#
_symmetry.space_group_name_H-M   'P 1'
#
loop_
_entity.id
_entity.type
_entity.pdbx_description
1 polymer ?
#
loop_
_entity_poly.entity_id
_entity_poly.type
_entity_poly.pdbx_seq_one_letter_code
_entity_poly.pdbx_strand_id
1 'polypeptide(L)'
;MQDKINYIDLYCERLNPGIFAEPLNAITNLAFIGIGLFILKGPSFAGRILGVVTILVGFGSLTFHTLATPWAANLDVGFIALYILMFAYLVPLKLWNLSILLTMIFTILQKSQFNSITRTESLK
;
A
#
# COMPACT_ATOMS: atom_id res chain seq x y z
N MET A 1 16.09 -20.98 17.68
CA MET A 1 15.84 -19.51 17.74
C MET A 1 15.91 -18.84 16.36
N GLN A 2 16.21 -19.56 15.26
CA GLN A 2 16.31 -19.00 13.91
C GLN A 2 14.93 -18.69 13.27
N ASP A 3 13.87 -19.37 13.71
CA ASP A 3 12.55 -19.28 13.07
C ASP A 3 11.77 -18.00 13.44
N LYS A 4 12.11 -17.34 14.55
CA LYS A 4 11.41 -16.13 15.03
C LYS A 4 11.69 -14.87 14.19
N ILE A 5 12.81 -14.80 13.49
CA ILE A 5 13.15 -13.62 12.66
C ILE A 5 12.43 -13.66 11.30
N ASN A 6 12.04 -14.85 10.85
CA ASN A 6 11.44 -15.04 9.54
C ASN A 6 9.91 -15.08 9.55
N TYR A 7 9.29 -15.00 10.73
CA TYR A 7 7.84 -15.04 10.90
C TYR A 7 7.36 -13.84 11.70
N ILE A 8 6.35 -13.14 11.17
CA ILE A 8 5.79 -11.92 11.72
C ILE A 8 4.42 -12.22 12.30
N ASP A 9 4.29 -12.06 13.61
CA ASP A 9 3.05 -12.25 14.35
C ASP A 9 2.66 -10.96 15.07
N LEU A 10 1.89 -10.12 14.38
CA LEU A 10 1.54 -8.76 14.83
C LEU A 10 0.03 -8.50 14.85
N TYR A 11 -0.78 -9.41 14.30
CA TYR A 11 -2.21 -9.20 14.08
C TYR A 11 -3.02 -10.05 15.05
N CYS A 12 -4.00 -9.44 15.70
CA CYS A 12 -4.88 -10.14 16.66
C CYS A 12 -5.67 -11.30 16.03
N GLU A 13 -5.89 -11.23 14.72
CA GLU A 13 -6.60 -12.23 13.94
C GLU A 13 -5.76 -13.51 13.71
N ARG A 14 -4.43 -13.42 13.81
CA ARG A 14 -3.51 -14.50 13.45
C ARG A 14 -3.53 -15.61 14.50
N LEU A 15 -4.07 -16.77 14.13
CA LEU A 15 -4.16 -17.95 15.01
C LEU A 15 -3.14 -19.05 14.70
N ASN A 16 -2.75 -19.19 13.43
CA ASN A 16 -1.76 -20.16 12.95
C ASN A 16 -1.16 -19.68 11.62
N PRO A 17 -0.09 -20.32 11.10
CA PRO A 17 0.42 -20.04 9.75
C PRO A 17 -0.51 -20.58 8.65
N GLY A 18 -0.55 -19.90 7.50
CA GLY A 18 -1.22 -20.36 6.28
C GLY A 18 -2.33 -19.44 5.76
N ILE A 19 -3.09 -19.92 4.78
CA ILE A 19 -4.11 -19.12 4.07
C ILE A 19 -5.26 -18.68 4.99
N PHE A 20 -5.58 -19.49 6.01
CA PHE A 20 -6.60 -19.21 7.01
C PHE A 20 -6.03 -18.62 8.31
N ALA A 21 -4.76 -18.21 8.28
CA ALA A 21 -4.15 -17.48 9.39
C ALA A 21 -4.95 -16.22 9.70
N GLU A 22 -5.31 -15.50 8.64
CA GLU A 22 -6.02 -14.23 8.70
C GLU A 22 -7.11 -14.12 7.62
N PRO A 23 -8.26 -14.80 7.80
CA PRO A 23 -9.33 -14.85 6.80
C PRO A 23 -10.00 -13.50 6.47
N LEU A 24 -10.25 -12.64 7.47
CA LEU A 24 -10.82 -11.32 7.26
C LEU A 24 -9.87 -10.43 6.48
N ASN A 25 -8.59 -10.38 6.87
CA ASN A 25 -7.58 -9.65 6.09
C ASN A 25 -7.40 -10.23 4.69
N ALA A 26 -7.47 -11.55 4.51
CA ALA A 26 -7.41 -12.15 3.18
C ALA A 26 -8.62 -11.74 2.30
N ILE A 27 -9.84 -11.77 2.85
CA ILE A 27 -11.07 -11.41 2.12
C ILE A 27 -11.06 -9.93 1.73
N THR A 28 -10.71 -9.04 2.65
CA THR A 28 -10.65 -7.60 2.35
C THR A 28 -9.59 -7.30 1.30
N ASN A 29 -8.48 -8.06 1.28
CA ASN A 29 -7.46 -7.90 0.24
C ASN A 29 -7.89 -8.36 -1.16
N LEU A 30 -8.76 -9.38 -1.26
CA LEU A 30 -9.41 -9.73 -2.53
C LEU A 30 -10.29 -8.59 -3.07
N ALA A 31 -10.85 -7.75 -2.20
CA ALA A 31 -11.63 -6.60 -2.63
C ALA A 31 -10.78 -5.57 -3.39
N PHE A 32 -9.52 -5.34 -3.00
CA PHE A 32 -8.60 -4.47 -3.75
C PHE A 32 -8.35 -5.01 -5.16
N ILE A 33 -8.17 -6.32 -5.33
CA ILE A 33 -8.04 -6.95 -6.65
C ILE A 33 -9.31 -6.72 -7.48
N GLY A 34 -10.49 -6.96 -6.89
CA GLY A 34 -11.77 -6.76 -7.55
C GLY A 34 -11.98 -5.31 -8.01
N ILE A 35 -11.70 -4.34 -7.14
CA ILE A 35 -11.81 -2.91 -7.45
C ILE A 35 -10.77 -2.49 -8.51
N GLY A 36 -9.53 -2.96 -8.41
CA GLY A 36 -8.51 -2.68 -9.40
C GLY A 36 -8.90 -3.21 -10.79
N LEU A 37 -9.40 -4.45 -10.88
CA LEU A 37 -9.93 -5.02 -12.12
C LEU A 37 -11.12 -4.22 -12.68
N PHE A 38 -11.99 -3.71 -11.80
CA PHE A 38 -13.08 -2.82 -12.20
C PHE A 38 -12.54 -1.50 -12.78
N ILE A 39 -11.56 -0.87 -12.12
CA ILE A 39 -10.91 0.37 -12.59
C ILE A 39 -10.25 0.18 -13.97
N LEU A 40 -9.65 -0.99 -14.23
CA LEU A 40 -9.02 -1.28 -15.53
C LEU A 40 -10.01 -1.18 -16.71
N LYS A 41 -11.31 -1.39 -16.47
CA LYS A 41 -12.36 -1.26 -17.49
C LYS A 41 -12.66 0.20 -17.86
N GLY A 42 -12.20 1.16 -17.04
CA GLY A 42 -12.39 2.58 -17.29
C GLY A 42 -11.58 3.11 -18.50
N PRO A 43 -11.93 4.28 -19.05
CA PRO A 43 -11.27 4.85 -20.23
C PRO A 43 -9.96 5.59 -19.91
N SER A 44 -9.74 5.99 -18.65
CA SER A 44 -8.59 6.82 -18.29
C SER A 44 -7.30 6.00 -18.18
N PHE A 45 -6.28 6.32 -18.98
CA PHE A 45 -4.94 5.70 -18.87
C PHE A 45 -4.34 5.83 -17.46
N ALA A 46 -4.35 7.04 -16.87
CA ALA A 46 -3.90 7.25 -15.49
C ALA A 46 -4.71 6.45 -14.45
N GLY A 47 -6.01 6.28 -14.67
CA GLY A 47 -6.87 5.45 -13.83
C GLY A 47 -6.50 3.97 -13.95
N ARG A 48 -6.20 3.48 -15.17
CA ARG A 48 -5.72 2.11 -15.38
C ARG A 48 -4.39 1.85 -14.69
N ILE A 49 -3.46 2.80 -14.70
CA ILE A 49 -2.21 2.70 -13.94
C ILE A 49 -2.52 2.53 -12.45
N LEU A 50 -3.38 3.38 -11.88
CA LEU A 50 -3.80 3.23 -10.48
C LEU A 50 -4.49 1.88 -10.25
N GLY A 51 -5.32 1.40 -11.18
CA GLY A 51 -5.96 0.09 -11.11
C GLY A 51 -4.97 -1.07 -11.07
N VAL A 52 -3.91 -1.04 -11.89
CA VAL A 52 -2.82 -2.03 -11.83
C VAL A 52 -2.15 -2.01 -10.45
N VAL A 53 -1.81 -0.82 -9.94
CA VAL A 53 -1.14 -0.71 -8.64
C VAL A 53 -2.08 -1.14 -7.50
N THR A 54 -3.39 -0.88 -7.58
CA THR A 54 -4.37 -1.41 -6.62
C THR A 54 -4.43 -2.93 -6.63
N ILE A 55 -4.34 -3.58 -7.80
CA ILE A 55 -4.24 -5.04 -7.90
C ILE A 55 -2.95 -5.53 -7.22
N LEU A 56 -1.81 -4.85 -7.45
CA LEU A 56 -0.55 -5.19 -6.79
C LEU A 56 -0.63 -5.06 -5.27
N VAL A 57 -1.28 -4.02 -4.74
CA VAL A 57 -1.57 -3.89 -3.31
C VAL A 57 -2.30 -5.13 -2.78
N GLY A 58 -3.39 -5.53 -3.45
CA GLY A 58 -4.13 -6.73 -3.06
C GLY A 58 -3.27 -8.00 -3.05
N PHE A 59 -2.41 -8.20 -4.05
CA PHE A 59 -1.50 -9.34 -4.10
C PHE A 59 -0.39 -9.29 -3.03
N GLY A 60 0.22 -8.13 -2.82
CA GLY A 60 1.25 -7.96 -1.79
C GLY A 60 0.71 -8.27 -0.41
N SER A 61 -0.45 -7.70 -0.08
CA SER A 61 -1.08 -7.90 1.21
C SER A 61 -1.59 -9.34 1.39
N LEU A 62 -2.23 -9.95 0.39
CA LEU A 62 -2.59 -11.39 0.45
C LEU A 62 -1.38 -12.29 0.70
N THR A 63 -0.26 -12.00 0.03
CA THR A 63 0.99 -12.74 0.20
C THR A 63 1.50 -12.63 1.63
N PHE A 64 1.45 -11.43 2.23
CA PHE A 64 1.84 -11.21 3.61
C PHE A 64 0.89 -11.87 4.62
N HIS A 65 -0.42 -11.79 4.42
CA HIS A 65 -1.40 -12.41 5.31
C HIS A 65 -1.40 -13.94 5.25
N THR A 66 -0.86 -14.52 4.16
CA THR A 66 -0.66 -15.98 4.01
C THR A 66 0.69 -16.46 4.55
N LEU A 67 1.78 -15.75 4.25
CA LEU A 67 3.15 -16.22 4.49
C LEU A 67 3.80 -15.63 5.73
N ALA A 68 3.36 -14.44 6.18
CA ALA A 68 3.87 -13.78 7.38
C ALA A 68 5.39 -13.56 7.41
N THR A 69 6.04 -13.41 6.24
CA THR A 69 7.50 -13.25 6.15
C THR A 69 7.91 -11.80 5.93
N PRO A 70 9.14 -11.39 6.30
CA PRO A 70 9.63 -10.02 6.09
C PRO A 70 9.61 -9.56 4.64
N TRP A 71 9.91 -10.44 3.67
CA TRP A 71 9.88 -10.06 2.26
C TRP A 71 8.43 -9.83 1.78
N ALA A 72 7.48 -10.61 2.26
CA ALA A 72 6.06 -10.43 1.94
C ALA A 72 5.54 -9.12 2.56
N ALA A 73 5.96 -8.79 3.79
CA ALA A 73 5.65 -7.51 4.42
C ALA A 73 6.20 -6.32 3.60
N ASN A 74 7.43 -6.44 3.08
CA ASN A 74 8.01 -5.42 2.21
C ASN A 74 7.26 -5.25 0.89
N LEU A 75 6.73 -6.33 0.31
CA LEU A 75 5.87 -6.25 -0.87
C LEU A 75 4.57 -5.51 -0.57
N ASP A 76 3.90 -5.84 0.53
CA ASP A 76 2.65 -5.20 0.94
C ASP A 76 2.84 -3.68 1.13
N VAL A 77 3.72 -3.31 2.05
CA VAL A 77 4.01 -1.90 2.35
C VAL A 77 4.57 -1.16 1.12
N GLY A 78 5.40 -1.83 0.31
CA GLY A 78 5.96 -1.27 -0.91
C GLY A 78 4.91 -0.90 -1.97
N PHE A 79 3.94 -1.78 -2.21
CA PHE A 79 2.85 -1.50 -3.15
C PHE A 79 1.89 -0.44 -2.62
N ILE A 80 1.60 -0.43 -1.31
CA ILE A 80 0.81 0.64 -0.67
C ILE A 80 1.51 1.99 -0.84
N ALA A 81 2.82 2.06 -0.56
CA ALA A 81 3.61 3.27 -0.73
C ALA A 81 3.59 3.75 -2.19
N LEU A 82 3.76 2.82 -3.15
CA LEU A 82 3.66 3.15 -4.57
C LEU A 82 2.28 3.73 -4.94
N TYR A 83 1.20 3.10 -4.46
CA TYR A 83 -0.16 3.60 -4.68
C TYR A 83 -0.34 5.02 -4.14
N ILE A 84 0.09 5.26 -2.90
CA ILE A 84 -0.01 6.58 -2.25
C ILE A 84 0.77 7.62 -3.04
N LEU A 85 2.01 7.33 -3.46
CA LEU A 85 2.84 8.26 -4.22
C LEU A 85 2.22 8.60 -5.59
N MET A 86 1.72 7.60 -6.31
CA MET A 86 1.06 7.82 -7.59
C MET A 86 -0.25 8.61 -7.44
N PHE A 87 -1.05 8.29 -6.42
CA PHE A 87 -2.28 9.00 -6.14
C PHE A 87 -2.02 10.46 -5.75
N ALA A 88 -1.07 10.71 -4.85
CA ALA A 88 -0.66 12.04 -4.42
C ALA A 88 -0.07 12.89 -5.56
N TYR A 89 0.51 12.27 -6.58
CA TYR A 89 0.98 12.95 -7.78
C TYR A 89 -0.16 13.21 -8.79
N LEU A 90 -1.01 12.22 -9.06
CA LEU A 90 -2.02 12.30 -10.13
C LEU A 90 -3.24 13.17 -9.75
N VAL A 91 -3.63 13.18 -8.48
CA VAL A 91 -4.82 13.93 -8.02
C VAL A 91 -4.66 15.45 -8.18
N PRO A 92 -3.58 16.09 -7.71
CA PRO A 92 -3.39 17.54 -7.89
C PRO A 92 -3.33 17.96 -9.36
N LEU A 93 -2.70 17.14 -10.22
CA LEU A 93 -2.63 17.40 -11.66
C LEU A 93 -4.01 17.35 -12.32
N LYS A 94 -4.82 16.35 -11.98
CA LYS A 94 -6.04 16.04 -12.74
C LYS A 94 -7.31 16.65 -12.16
N LEU A 95 -7.40 16.80 -10.84
CA LEU A 95 -8.58 17.36 -10.16
C LEU A 95 -8.41 18.84 -9.81
N TRP A 96 -7.18 19.30 -9.52
CA TRP A 96 -6.91 20.69 -9.15
C TRP A 96 -6.22 21.50 -10.25
N ASN A 97 -5.95 20.89 -11.39
CA ASN A 97 -5.35 21.53 -12.57
C ASN A 97 -4.01 22.24 -12.27
N LEU A 98 -3.27 21.73 -11.28
CA LEU A 98 -1.98 22.28 -10.88
C LEU A 98 -0.92 21.98 -11.95
N SER A 99 0.08 22.86 -12.07
CA SER A 99 1.24 22.58 -12.92
C SER A 99 2.07 21.42 -12.36
N ILE A 100 2.85 20.78 -13.23
CA ILE A 100 3.75 19.67 -12.83
C ILE A 100 4.73 20.11 -11.74
N LEU A 101 5.25 21.33 -11.84
CA LEU A 101 6.16 21.91 -10.84
C LEU A 101 5.47 22.05 -9.47
N LEU A 102 4.23 22.57 -9.45
CA LEU A 102 3.46 22.71 -8.21
C LEU A 102 3.11 21.34 -7.60
N THR A 103 2.81 20.35 -8.44
CA THR A 103 2.56 18.97 -7.98
C THR A 103 3.82 18.36 -7.37
N MET A 104 4.98 18.50 -8.02
CA MET A 104 6.25 18.00 -7.46
C MET A 104 6.56 18.67 -6.11
N ILE A 105 6.40 19.99 -6.01
CA ILE A 105 6.57 20.73 -4.75
C ILE A 105 5.59 20.20 -3.69
N PHE A 106 4.31 20.02 -4.02
CA PHE A 106 3.29 19.50 -3.10
C PHE A 106 3.63 18.09 -2.58
N THR A 107 4.02 17.18 -3.47
CA THR A 107 4.42 15.80 -3.09
C THR A 107 5.67 15.80 -2.21
N ILE A 108 6.64 16.68 -2.48
CA ILE A 108 7.86 16.82 -1.64
C ILE A 108 7.53 17.44 -0.27
N LEU A 109 6.63 18.42 -0.22
CA LEU A 109 6.20 19.06 1.03
C LEU A 109 5.46 18.08 1.95
N GLN A 110 4.62 17.18 1.39
CA GLN A 110 4.00 16.10 2.17
C GLN A 110 5.05 15.22 2.87
N LYS A 111 6.16 14.90 2.19
CA LYS A 111 7.28 14.17 2.79
C LYS A 111 7.92 14.95 3.94
N SER A 112 8.06 16.27 3.81
CA SER A 112 8.63 17.12 4.87
C SER A 112 7.78 17.12 6.14
N GLN A 113 6.45 17.13 6.01
CA GLN A 113 5.53 17.06 7.16
C GLN A 113 5.63 15.71 7.89
N PHE A 114 5.79 14.63 7.12
CA PHE A 114 5.99 13.29 7.69
C PHE A 114 7.28 13.19 8.51
N ASN A 115 8.37 13.79 8.01
CA ASN A 115 9.68 13.80 8.67
C ASN A 115 9.70 14.60 9.99
N SER A 116 8.86 15.63 10.12
CA SER A 116 8.72 16.37 11.38
C SER A 116 8.00 15.57 12.46
N ILE A 117 7.01 14.74 12.09
CA ILE A 117 6.22 13.93 13.02
C ILE A 117 7.07 12.79 13.60
N THR A 118 7.86 12.10 12.78
CA THR A 118 8.73 11.01 13.23
C THR A 118 9.85 11.50 14.15
N ARG A 119 10.39 12.70 13.90
CA ARG A 119 11.40 13.32 14.77
C ARG A 119 10.84 13.59 16.18
N THR A 120 9.59 14.03 16.30
CA THR A 120 8.96 14.30 17.60
C THR A 120 8.66 13.04 18.42
N GLU A 121 8.44 11.89 17.79
CA GLU A 121 8.26 10.62 18.50
C GLU A 121 9.59 10.00 18.97
N SER A 122 10.68 10.20 18.23
CA SER A 122 12.02 9.71 18.64
C SER A 122 12.65 10.43 19.84
N LEU A 123 12.07 11.55 20.27
CA LEU A 123 12.54 12.37 21.39
C LEU A 123 11.70 12.16 22.68
N LYS A 124 10.75 11.23 22.66
CA LYS A 124 9.99 10.77 23.84
C LYS A 124 10.44 9.36 24.22
#